data_AF-A0A157SM33-F1
#
_entry.id   AF-A0A157SM33-F1
#
_cell.length_a   1.000
_cell.length_b   1.000
_cell.length_c   1.000
_cell.angle_alpha   90.00
_cell.angle_beta   90.00
_cell.angle_gamma   90.00
#
_symmetry.space_group_name_H-M   'P 1'
#
loop_
_entity.id
_entity.type
_entity.pdbx_description
1 polymer ?
#
loop_
_entity_poly.entity_id
_entity_poly.type
_entity_poly.pdbx_seq_one_letter_code
_entity_poly.pdbx_strand_id
1 'polypeptide(L)'
;MQARTKKNPPLRVGIGGPVGSGKTTLLEMLCKAMRDQYDLVVITNDIYTKEDQRLLTVAGALPPERIMGVETGGCPHTAIREDASINLDAVDRMLQRFPDADIVFIESGGDNLAATFSPELSDLTLYVIDVAGGEKIPRKGGPGITKSDLLVINKTDLAPLVGASLPIMEEDTRRMRGERPYVMSDMKSQAGLPDIVRFIERRGLLAA
;
A
#
# COMPACT_ATOMS: atom_id res chain seq x y z
N MET A 1 -8.00 29.02 2.50
CA MET A 1 -7.18 27.80 2.59
C MET A 1 -6.11 28.04 3.63
N GLN A 2 -5.94 27.12 4.58
CA GLN A 2 -4.78 27.17 5.48
C GLN A 2 -3.55 26.68 4.71
N ALA A 3 -2.43 27.39 4.84
CA ALA A 3 -1.16 26.95 4.28
C ALA A 3 -0.54 25.88 5.20
N ARG A 4 0.23 24.96 4.62
CA ARG A 4 1.00 23.95 5.38
C ARG A 4 1.94 24.64 6.36
N THR A 5 1.95 24.14 7.60
CA THR A 5 2.82 24.60 8.70
C THR A 5 4.02 23.67 8.91
N LYS A 6 3.92 22.40 8.50
CA LYS A 6 5.02 21.42 8.61
C LYS A 6 6.13 21.65 7.58
N LYS A 7 7.39 21.49 8.01
CA LYS A 7 8.61 21.75 7.21
C LYS A 7 8.76 20.83 5.99
N ASN A 8 8.53 19.54 6.18
CA ASN A 8 8.70 18.54 5.12
C ASN A 8 7.40 18.38 4.32
N PRO A 9 7.43 18.08 3.02
CA PRO A 9 6.24 17.69 2.28
C PRO A 9 5.65 16.37 2.82
N PRO A 10 4.37 16.08 2.57
CA PRO A 10 3.79 14.78 2.91
C PRO A 10 4.48 13.67 2.13
N LEU A 11 4.74 12.54 2.79
CA LEU A 11 5.22 11.32 2.15
C LEU A 11 4.08 10.63 1.39
N ARG A 12 4.26 10.32 0.11
CA ARG A 12 3.25 9.59 -0.70
C ARG A 12 3.60 8.11 -0.79
N VAL A 13 2.84 7.28 -0.11
CA VAL A 13 3.08 5.84 -0.01
C VAL A 13 2.09 5.08 -0.90
N GLY A 14 2.59 4.50 -1.98
CA GLY A 14 1.81 3.70 -2.92
C GLY A 14 1.73 2.25 -2.45
N ILE A 15 0.50 1.72 -2.32
CA ILE A 15 0.24 0.33 -1.94
C ILE A 15 -0.36 -0.40 -3.14
N GLY A 16 0.43 -1.24 -3.77
CA GLY A 16 0.05 -2.00 -4.98
C GLY A 16 0.00 -3.50 -4.74
N GLY A 17 -0.58 -4.25 -5.67
CA GLY A 17 -0.63 -5.71 -5.58
C GLY A 17 -1.88 -6.36 -6.21
N PRO A 18 -1.89 -7.69 -6.34
CA PRO A 18 -3.01 -8.45 -6.88
C PRO A 18 -4.36 -8.18 -6.21
N VAL A 19 -5.41 -8.48 -6.96
CA VAL A 19 -6.78 -8.51 -6.43
C VAL A 19 -6.80 -9.48 -5.24
N GLY A 20 -7.35 -9.03 -4.11
CA GLY A 20 -7.50 -9.86 -2.92
C GLY A 20 -6.24 -10.13 -2.11
N SER A 21 -5.07 -9.56 -2.42
CA SER A 21 -3.83 -9.81 -1.64
C SER A 21 -3.84 -9.22 -0.21
N GLY A 22 -4.81 -8.34 0.08
CA GLY A 22 -5.00 -7.72 1.40
C GLY A 22 -4.45 -6.30 1.52
N LYS A 23 -4.40 -5.55 0.40
CA LYS A 23 -4.00 -4.13 0.36
C LYS A 23 -4.87 -3.26 1.28
N THR A 24 -6.20 -3.27 1.11
CA THR A 24 -7.15 -2.55 1.97
C THR A 24 -6.98 -2.90 3.44
N THR A 25 -6.79 -4.19 3.78
CA THR A 25 -6.59 -4.63 5.17
C THR A 25 -5.26 -4.14 5.74
N LEU A 26 -4.17 -4.18 4.95
CA LEU A 26 -2.90 -3.60 5.35
C LEU A 26 -3.04 -2.09 5.60
N LEU A 27 -3.71 -1.38 4.69
CA LEU A 27 -3.92 0.05 4.79
C LEU A 27 -4.77 0.43 6.02
N GLU A 28 -5.82 -0.35 6.32
CA GLU A 28 -6.60 -0.20 7.55
C GLU A 28 -5.71 -0.30 8.80
N MET A 29 -4.87 -1.35 8.87
CA MET A 29 -3.98 -1.60 10.00
C MET A 29 -2.90 -0.52 10.13
N LEU A 30 -2.33 -0.06 9.02
CA LEU A 30 -1.38 1.06 9.01
C LEU A 30 -2.02 2.34 9.52
N CYS A 31 -3.23 2.68 9.05
CA CYS A 31 -3.95 3.86 9.53
C CYS A 31 -4.19 3.78 11.04
N LYS A 32 -4.69 2.64 11.55
CA LYS A 32 -4.95 2.46 12.98
C LYS A 32 -3.68 2.54 13.83
N ALA A 33 -2.56 2.01 13.34
CA ALA A 33 -1.29 2.02 14.06
C ALA A 33 -0.59 3.40 14.07
N MET A 34 -0.81 4.22 13.03
CA MET A 34 -0.02 5.43 12.80
C MET A 34 -0.79 6.74 13.05
N ARG A 35 -2.13 6.74 13.02
CA ARG A 35 -2.95 7.97 13.07
C ARG A 35 -2.86 8.79 14.35
N ASP A 36 -2.43 8.18 15.45
CA ASP A 36 -2.30 8.88 16.74
C ASP A 36 -0.98 9.67 16.82
N GLN A 37 -0.02 9.38 15.93
CA GLN A 37 1.30 10.03 15.85
C GLN A 37 1.47 10.89 14.60
N TYR A 38 0.76 10.57 13.51
CA TYR A 38 0.91 11.20 12.21
C TYR A 38 -0.44 11.64 11.64
N ASP A 39 -0.46 12.77 10.95
CA ASP A 39 -1.62 13.22 10.19
C ASP A 39 -1.72 12.43 8.88
N LEU A 40 -2.74 11.59 8.76
CA LEU A 40 -2.90 10.70 7.61
C LEU A 40 -4.04 11.16 6.70
N VAL A 41 -3.88 10.93 5.40
CA VAL A 41 -4.96 10.90 4.42
C VAL A 41 -4.81 9.69 3.50
N VAL A 42 -5.93 9.22 2.95
CA VAL A 42 -6.00 8.01 2.14
C VAL A 42 -6.72 8.30 0.82
N ILE A 43 -6.15 7.76 -0.26
CA ILE A 43 -6.77 7.66 -1.57
C ILE A 43 -6.88 6.18 -1.92
N THR A 44 -8.09 5.70 -2.20
CA THR A 44 -8.33 4.33 -2.65
C THR A 44 -8.78 4.31 -4.09
N ASN A 45 -8.25 3.41 -4.90
CA ASN A 45 -8.62 3.27 -6.30
C ASN A 45 -9.39 1.99 -6.53
N ASP A 46 -10.53 2.10 -7.19
CA ASP A 46 -11.26 0.95 -7.71
C ASP A 46 -11.81 1.28 -9.10
N ILE A 47 -12.10 0.27 -9.90
CA ILE A 47 -12.42 0.45 -11.32
C ILE A 47 -13.84 1.00 -11.48
N TYR A 48 -14.78 0.45 -10.72
CA TYR A 48 -16.22 0.69 -10.91
C TYR A 48 -16.98 1.07 -9.63
N THR A 49 -16.30 1.08 -8.48
CA THR A 49 -16.96 1.28 -7.19
C THR A 49 -16.14 2.16 -6.25
N LYS A 50 -16.66 2.41 -5.04
CA LYS A 50 -15.95 3.03 -3.92
C LYS A 50 -15.92 2.10 -2.71
N GLU A 51 -15.87 0.80 -2.96
CA GLU A 51 -16.00 -0.22 -1.92
C GLU A 51 -14.84 -0.14 -0.92
N ASP A 52 -13.61 0.04 -1.37
CA ASP A 52 -12.46 0.16 -0.46
C ASP A 52 -12.54 1.43 0.42
N GLN A 53 -12.99 2.57 -0.13
CA GLN A 53 -13.29 3.77 0.66
C GLN A 53 -14.32 3.48 1.76
N ARG A 54 -15.40 2.77 1.39
CA ARG A 54 -16.47 2.38 2.33
C ARG A 54 -15.94 1.44 3.42
N LEU A 55 -15.15 0.43 3.05
CA LEU A 55 -14.56 -0.54 3.96
C LEU A 55 -13.67 0.15 5.00
N LEU A 56 -12.76 1.02 4.56
CA LEU A 56 -11.88 1.77 5.48
C LEU A 56 -12.66 2.71 6.40
N THR A 57 -13.70 3.35 5.89
CA THR A 57 -14.57 4.24 6.67
C THR A 57 -15.33 3.46 7.75
N VAL A 58 -15.96 2.34 7.39
CA VAL A 58 -16.73 1.50 8.32
C VAL A 58 -15.82 0.84 9.36
N ALA A 59 -14.62 0.42 8.95
CA ALA A 59 -13.63 -0.14 9.85
C ALA A 59 -13.04 0.89 10.83
N GLY A 60 -13.35 2.18 10.65
CA GLY A 60 -12.84 3.27 11.44
C GLY A 60 -11.32 3.39 11.30
N ALA A 61 -10.78 3.25 10.08
CA ALA A 61 -9.36 3.44 9.80
C ALA A 61 -8.97 4.91 10.07
N LEU A 62 -9.72 5.85 9.50
CA LEU A 62 -9.62 7.30 9.68
C LEU A 62 -11.03 7.92 9.68
N PRO A 63 -11.18 9.19 10.11
CA PRO A 63 -12.39 9.96 9.85
C PRO A 63 -12.77 9.93 8.35
N PRO A 64 -14.06 9.82 8.00
CA PRO A 64 -14.50 9.65 6.60
C PRO A 64 -13.96 10.71 5.65
N GLU A 65 -13.84 11.95 6.11
CA GLU A 65 -13.33 13.07 5.33
C GLU A 65 -11.87 12.96 4.93
N ARG A 66 -11.09 12.10 5.61
CA ARG A 66 -9.67 11.83 5.32
C ARG A 66 -9.48 10.66 4.35
N ILE A 67 -10.55 10.05 3.85
CA ILE A 67 -10.52 8.91 2.93
C ILE A 67 -11.28 9.28 1.65
N MET A 68 -10.59 9.32 0.52
CA MET A 68 -11.15 9.63 -0.78
C MET A 68 -11.10 8.42 -1.72
N GLY A 69 -12.25 8.02 -2.25
CA GLY A 69 -12.34 7.00 -3.29
C GLY A 69 -12.27 7.60 -4.69
N VAL A 70 -11.37 7.06 -5.52
CA VAL A 70 -11.21 7.39 -6.93
C VAL A 70 -11.69 6.21 -7.77
N GLU A 71 -12.71 6.46 -8.59
CA GLU A 71 -13.15 5.52 -9.62
C GLU A 71 -12.29 5.75 -10.86
N THR A 72 -11.37 4.83 -11.15
CA THR A 72 -10.35 5.08 -12.18
C THR A 72 -10.88 4.95 -13.59
N GLY A 73 -11.84 4.04 -13.81
CA GLY A 73 -12.19 3.53 -15.13
C GLY A 73 -11.02 2.77 -15.78
N GLY A 74 -11.31 1.63 -16.42
CA GLY A 74 -10.28 0.84 -17.11
C GLY A 74 -9.22 0.21 -16.20
N CYS A 75 -8.01 -0.02 -16.73
CA CYS A 75 -6.97 -0.78 -16.05
C CYS A 75 -6.34 0.01 -14.88
N PRO A 76 -6.23 -0.57 -13.67
CA PRO A 76 -5.67 0.13 -12.50
C PRO A 76 -4.26 0.69 -12.70
N HIS A 77 -3.37 -0.02 -13.40
CA HIS A 77 -2.01 0.45 -13.67
C HIS A 77 -1.97 1.80 -14.39
N THR A 78 -2.95 2.11 -15.25
CA THR A 78 -3.02 3.39 -15.96
C THR A 78 -3.13 4.54 -14.97
N ALA A 79 -4.07 4.44 -14.01
CA ALA A 79 -4.33 5.49 -13.04
C ALA A 79 -3.19 5.72 -12.04
N ILE A 80 -2.24 4.79 -11.91
CA ILE A 80 -1.10 4.93 -10.99
C ILE A 80 0.24 5.09 -11.70
N ARG A 81 0.30 4.92 -13.03
CA ARG A 81 1.56 4.92 -13.79
C ARG A 81 1.49 5.70 -15.10
N GLU A 82 0.71 5.23 -16.07
CA GLU A 82 0.70 5.84 -17.41
C GLU A 82 0.00 7.20 -17.45
N ASP A 83 -1.09 7.34 -16.70
CA ASP A 83 -1.84 8.59 -16.53
C ASP A 83 -2.27 8.71 -15.07
N ALA A 84 -1.35 9.21 -14.24
CA ALA A 84 -1.59 9.42 -12.82
C ALA A 84 -2.42 10.68 -12.51
N SER A 85 -2.92 11.40 -13.51
CA SER A 85 -3.56 12.71 -13.34
C SER A 85 -4.74 12.69 -12.37
N ILE A 86 -5.59 11.67 -12.44
CA ILE A 86 -6.75 11.53 -11.53
C ILE A 86 -6.33 11.37 -10.07
N ASN A 87 -5.23 10.64 -9.83
CA ASN A 87 -4.70 10.46 -8.49
C ASN A 87 -3.96 11.70 -8.01
N LEU A 88 -3.20 12.37 -8.88
CA LEU A 88 -2.53 13.64 -8.55
C LEU A 88 -3.55 14.72 -8.17
N ASP A 89 -4.65 14.86 -8.91
CA ASP A 89 -5.76 15.77 -8.55
C ASP A 89 -6.42 15.37 -7.21
N ALA A 90 -6.62 14.07 -6.96
CA ALA A 90 -7.13 13.60 -5.67
C ALA A 90 -6.17 13.93 -4.50
N VAL A 91 -4.86 13.75 -4.69
CA VAL A 91 -3.82 14.14 -3.73
C VAL A 91 -3.90 15.64 -3.47
N ASP A 92 -3.93 16.46 -4.51
CA ASP A 92 -3.99 17.91 -4.39
C ASP A 92 -5.24 18.38 -3.65
N ARG A 93 -6.42 17.82 -3.95
CA ARG A 93 -7.67 18.13 -3.22
C ARG A 93 -7.60 17.75 -1.75
N MET A 94 -7.02 16.59 -1.44
CA MET A 94 -6.88 16.14 -0.06
C MET A 94 -5.89 17.01 0.71
N LEU A 95 -4.77 17.40 0.10
CA LEU A 95 -3.78 18.29 0.72
C LEU A 95 -4.27 19.74 0.82
N GLN A 96 -5.14 20.19 -0.06
CA GLN A 96 -5.84 21.47 0.09
C GLN A 96 -6.75 21.50 1.33
N ARG A 97 -7.38 20.36 1.67
CA ARG A 97 -8.25 20.21 2.84
C ARG A 97 -7.47 19.90 4.13
N PHE A 98 -6.40 19.12 4.01
CA PHE A 98 -5.53 18.67 5.11
C PHE A 98 -4.07 19.04 4.80
N PRO A 99 -3.72 20.34 4.82
CA PRO A 99 -2.42 20.83 4.38
C PRO A 99 -1.25 20.32 5.21
N ASP A 100 -1.50 19.87 6.44
CA ASP A 100 -0.50 19.35 7.38
C ASP A 100 -0.44 17.82 7.43
N ALA A 101 -1.01 17.10 6.46
CA ALA A 101 -0.81 15.66 6.34
C ALA A 101 0.69 15.29 6.34
N ASP A 102 1.08 14.28 7.12
CA ASP A 102 2.42 13.70 7.11
C ASP A 102 2.53 12.63 6.04
N ILE A 103 1.46 11.85 5.84
CA ILE A 103 1.44 10.74 4.91
C ILE A 103 0.15 10.76 4.08
N VAL A 104 0.30 10.57 2.78
CA VAL A 104 -0.77 10.27 1.84
C VAL A 104 -0.60 8.82 1.40
N PHE A 105 -1.49 7.94 1.85
CA PHE A 105 -1.54 6.56 1.34
C PHE A 105 -2.36 6.50 0.06
N ILE A 106 -1.86 5.79 -0.93
CA ILE A 106 -2.51 5.63 -2.24
C ILE A 106 -2.60 4.13 -2.52
N GLU A 107 -3.79 3.55 -2.35
CA GLU A 107 -4.05 2.16 -2.70
C GLU A 107 -4.41 2.05 -4.18
N SER A 108 -3.68 1.20 -4.92
CA SER A 108 -4.07 0.87 -6.29
C SER A 108 -5.29 -0.06 -6.32
N GLY A 109 -6.03 -0.04 -7.42
CA GLY A 109 -6.90 -1.16 -7.75
C GLY A 109 -6.10 -2.46 -7.84
N GLY A 110 -6.75 -3.61 -7.64
CA GLY A 110 -6.09 -4.90 -7.76
C GLY A 110 -5.63 -5.17 -9.19
N ASP A 111 -4.35 -5.46 -9.40
CA ASP A 111 -3.77 -5.63 -10.73
C ASP A 111 -2.70 -6.73 -10.77
N ASN A 112 -2.25 -7.11 -11.95
CA ASN A 112 -1.27 -8.16 -12.18
C ASN A 112 0.14 -7.80 -11.67
N LEU A 113 1.06 -8.76 -11.76
CA LEU A 113 2.43 -8.66 -11.24
C LEU A 113 3.31 -7.58 -11.92
N ALA A 114 2.85 -7.00 -13.03
CA ALA A 114 3.53 -5.93 -13.75
C ALA A 114 3.21 -4.51 -13.24
N ALA A 115 2.20 -4.36 -12.39
CA ALA A 115 1.77 -3.06 -11.90
C ALA A 115 2.81 -2.44 -10.94
N THR A 116 3.07 -1.15 -11.14
CA THR A 116 4.00 -0.32 -10.36
C THR A 116 3.50 1.12 -10.36
N PHE A 117 3.85 1.89 -9.34
CA PHE A 117 3.53 3.32 -9.28
C PHE A 117 4.53 4.14 -10.09
N SER A 118 4.05 5.22 -10.70
CA SER A 118 4.92 6.29 -11.21
C SER A 118 5.64 6.98 -10.05
N PRO A 119 6.94 7.31 -10.19
CA PRO A 119 7.64 8.18 -9.24
C PRO A 119 7.00 9.55 -9.07
N GLU A 120 6.21 10.01 -10.04
CA GLU A 120 5.47 11.26 -9.92
C GLU A 120 4.34 11.16 -8.88
N LEU A 121 3.79 9.97 -8.67
CA LEU A 121 2.65 9.74 -7.76
C LEU A 121 3.09 9.24 -6.38
N SER A 122 4.16 8.46 -6.30
CA SER A 122 4.58 7.81 -5.05
C SER A 122 6.08 7.94 -4.80
N ASP A 123 6.43 8.35 -3.58
CA ASP A 123 7.80 8.46 -3.09
C ASP A 123 8.32 7.12 -2.52
N LEU A 124 7.41 6.28 -2.00
CA LEU A 124 7.72 5.00 -1.40
C LEU A 124 6.68 3.94 -1.80
N THR A 125 7.11 2.80 -2.31
CA THR A 125 6.22 1.76 -2.85
C THR A 125 6.21 0.47 -2.02
N LEU A 126 5.02 0.08 -1.58
CA LEU A 126 4.73 -1.19 -0.94
C LEU A 126 3.99 -2.07 -1.94
N TYR A 127 4.47 -3.29 -2.17
CA TYR A 127 3.78 -4.25 -3.03
C TYR A 127 3.32 -5.46 -2.21
N VAL A 128 2.03 -5.77 -2.26
CA VAL A 128 1.40 -6.80 -1.43
C VAL A 128 1.03 -8.00 -2.30
N ILE A 129 1.64 -9.14 -2.03
CA ILE A 129 1.20 -10.45 -2.52
C ILE A 129 0.67 -11.26 -1.33
N ASP A 130 0.00 -12.38 -1.59
CA ASP A 130 -0.46 -13.26 -0.52
C ASP A 130 -0.16 -14.73 -0.80
N VAL A 131 -0.03 -15.50 0.29
CA VAL A 131 0.30 -16.93 0.26
C VAL A 131 -0.77 -17.75 -0.49
N ALA A 132 -2.04 -17.36 -0.41
CA ALA A 132 -3.12 -18.05 -1.13
C ALA A 132 -3.08 -17.83 -2.66
N GLY A 133 -2.34 -16.82 -3.15
CA GLY A 133 -1.99 -16.71 -4.58
C GLY A 133 -1.06 -17.83 -5.08
N GLY A 134 -0.45 -18.56 -4.14
CA GLY A 134 0.34 -19.77 -4.36
C GLY A 134 1.84 -19.57 -4.12
N GLU A 135 2.50 -20.64 -3.66
CA GLU A 135 3.93 -20.66 -3.31
C GLU A 135 4.86 -20.11 -4.41
N LYS A 136 4.49 -20.34 -5.68
CA LYS A 136 5.27 -19.93 -6.86
C LYS A 136 5.22 -18.42 -7.19
N ILE A 137 4.40 -17.63 -6.50
CA ILE A 137 4.20 -16.21 -6.86
C ILE A 137 5.52 -15.42 -6.84
N PRO A 138 6.39 -15.50 -5.80
CA PRO A 138 7.70 -14.86 -5.84
C PRO A 138 8.52 -15.22 -7.09
N ARG A 139 8.53 -16.50 -7.50
CA ARG A 139 9.27 -16.97 -8.70
C ARG A 139 8.75 -16.37 -10.01
N LYS A 140 7.48 -15.99 -10.08
CA LYS A 140 6.92 -15.34 -11.27
C LYS A 140 7.46 -13.91 -11.48
N GLY A 141 8.08 -13.31 -10.47
CA GLY A 141 8.75 -12.02 -10.58
C GLY A 141 7.80 -10.87 -10.90
N GLY A 142 8.27 -9.92 -11.71
CA GLY A 142 7.58 -8.67 -11.98
C GLY A 142 8.13 -7.51 -11.14
N PRO A 143 7.99 -6.27 -11.61
CA PRO A 143 8.59 -5.10 -10.97
C PRO A 143 8.03 -4.86 -9.56
N GLY A 144 6.78 -5.22 -9.26
CA GLY A 144 6.23 -5.19 -7.90
C GLY A 144 7.00 -6.12 -6.95
N ILE A 145 7.27 -7.36 -7.36
CA ILE A 145 8.02 -8.33 -6.54
C ILE A 145 9.51 -8.00 -6.49
N THR A 146 10.11 -7.50 -7.56
CA THR A 146 11.58 -7.38 -7.68
C THR A 146 12.12 -5.99 -7.35
N LYS A 147 11.31 -4.93 -7.50
CA LYS A 147 11.78 -3.53 -7.45
C LYS A 147 11.08 -2.64 -6.43
N SER A 148 9.91 -3.01 -5.92
CA SER A 148 9.24 -2.25 -4.85
C SER A 148 10.18 -1.99 -3.67
N ASP A 149 9.99 -0.87 -2.99
CA ASP A 149 10.77 -0.53 -1.80
C ASP A 149 10.57 -1.56 -0.70
N LEU A 150 9.34 -2.05 -0.53
CA LEU A 150 8.99 -3.15 0.36
C LEU A 150 8.03 -4.13 -0.31
N LEU A 151 8.36 -5.42 -0.28
CA LEU A 151 7.41 -6.50 -0.60
C LEU A 151 6.77 -7.00 0.69
N VAL A 152 5.44 -7.11 0.70
CA VAL A 152 4.67 -7.74 1.77
C VAL A 152 4.11 -9.05 1.25
N ILE A 153 4.40 -10.16 1.94
CA ILE A 153 3.87 -11.49 1.65
C ILE A 153 2.86 -11.82 2.75
N ASN A 154 1.61 -11.48 2.49
CA ASN A 154 0.53 -11.51 3.46
C ASN A 154 -0.15 -12.88 3.56
N LYS A 155 -0.98 -13.06 4.58
CA LYS A 155 -1.80 -14.25 4.86
C LYS A 155 -0.98 -15.52 5.09
N THR A 156 0.11 -15.41 5.84
CA THR A 156 0.95 -16.56 6.21
C THR A 156 0.18 -17.61 7.00
N ASP A 157 -0.89 -17.23 7.70
CA ASP A 157 -1.85 -18.11 8.37
C ASP A 157 -2.49 -19.14 7.42
N LEU A 158 -2.63 -18.81 6.14
CA LEU A 158 -3.29 -19.67 5.15
C LEU A 158 -2.35 -20.72 4.53
N ALA A 159 -1.04 -20.66 4.79
CA ALA A 159 -0.06 -21.55 4.14
C ALA A 159 -0.42 -23.05 4.23
N PRO A 160 -0.83 -23.59 5.40
CA PRO A 160 -1.22 -25.00 5.52
C PRO A 160 -2.49 -25.35 4.71
N LEU A 161 -3.38 -24.37 4.50
CA LEU A 161 -4.67 -24.57 3.83
C LEU A 161 -4.54 -24.62 2.31
N VAL A 162 -3.48 -24.01 1.75
CA VAL A 162 -3.22 -23.95 0.31
C VAL A 162 -2.02 -24.78 -0.12
N GLY A 163 -1.40 -25.52 0.80
CA GLY A 163 -0.23 -26.35 0.54
C GLY A 163 1.02 -25.57 0.13
N ALA A 164 1.19 -24.36 0.67
CA ALA A 164 2.37 -23.52 0.39
C ALA A 164 3.42 -23.66 1.50
N SER A 165 4.69 -23.80 1.12
CA SER A 165 5.81 -23.77 2.07
C SER A 165 6.36 -22.36 2.22
N LEU A 166 6.19 -21.76 3.41
CA LEU A 166 6.75 -20.43 3.70
C LEU A 166 8.28 -20.39 3.52
N PRO A 167 9.08 -21.38 3.96
CA PRO A 167 10.52 -21.40 3.69
C PRO A 167 10.88 -21.33 2.21
N ILE A 168 10.13 -22.02 1.33
CA ILE A 168 10.38 -21.99 -0.12
C ILE A 168 10.02 -20.61 -0.69
N MET A 169 8.87 -20.05 -0.28
CA MET A 169 8.50 -18.68 -0.67
C MET A 169 9.55 -17.65 -0.23
N GLU A 170 10.15 -17.86 0.95
CA GLU A 170 11.18 -16.99 1.50
C GLU A 170 12.48 -17.07 0.69
N GLU A 171 12.93 -18.27 0.37
CA GLU A 171 14.10 -18.52 -0.49
C GLU A 171 13.93 -17.87 -1.87
N ASP A 172 12.77 -18.09 -2.50
CA ASP A 172 12.48 -17.51 -3.81
C ASP A 172 12.41 -15.99 -3.76
N THR A 173 11.80 -15.44 -2.70
CA THR A 173 11.75 -14.00 -2.48
C THR A 173 13.15 -13.40 -2.37
N ARG A 174 14.02 -14.00 -1.55
CA ARG A 174 15.43 -13.58 -1.41
C ARG A 174 16.16 -13.63 -2.75
N ARG A 175 15.98 -14.70 -3.53
CA ARG A 175 16.58 -14.83 -4.87
C ARG A 175 16.11 -13.73 -5.83
N MET A 176 14.82 -13.38 -5.80
CA MET A 176 14.24 -12.41 -6.72
C MET A 176 14.48 -10.95 -6.31
N ARG A 177 14.75 -10.68 -5.04
CA ARG A 177 14.90 -9.33 -4.47
C ARG A 177 16.33 -8.95 -4.10
N GLY A 178 17.23 -9.91 -3.95
CA GLY A 178 18.57 -9.67 -3.39
C GLY A 178 18.45 -9.10 -1.98
N GLU A 179 19.06 -7.94 -1.74
CA GLU A 179 19.05 -7.27 -0.43
C GLU A 179 17.81 -6.40 -0.18
N ARG A 180 16.89 -6.26 -1.15
CA ARG A 180 15.70 -5.43 -0.99
C ARG A 180 14.76 -6.05 0.05
N PRO A 181 14.23 -5.25 1.00
CA PRO A 181 13.52 -5.79 2.14
C PRO A 181 12.17 -6.37 1.73
N TYR A 182 11.71 -7.34 2.51
CA TYR A 182 10.36 -7.88 2.45
C TYR A 182 9.90 -8.25 3.86
N VAL A 183 8.59 -8.37 4.05
CA VAL A 183 7.99 -8.83 5.31
C VAL A 183 6.99 -9.93 5.01
N MET A 184 7.12 -11.07 5.68
CA MET A 184 6.06 -12.07 5.76
C MET A 184 5.09 -11.66 6.86
N SER A 185 3.79 -11.64 6.56
CA SER A 185 2.80 -11.04 7.45
C SER A 185 1.48 -11.79 7.50
N ASP A 186 0.76 -11.54 8.58
CA ASP A 186 -0.65 -11.88 8.74
C ASP A 186 -1.35 -10.67 9.36
N MET A 187 -2.12 -9.94 8.54
CA MET A 187 -2.82 -8.74 9.00
C MET A 187 -3.93 -9.03 10.02
N LYS A 188 -4.44 -10.27 10.13
CA LYS A 188 -5.45 -10.61 11.15
C LYS A 188 -4.85 -10.63 12.55
N SER A 189 -3.67 -11.24 12.69
CA SER A 189 -2.91 -11.24 13.96
C SER A 189 -2.00 -10.02 14.10
N GLN A 190 -1.92 -9.17 13.08
CA GLN A 190 -0.99 -8.03 12.96
C GLN A 190 0.48 -8.44 12.97
N ALA A 191 0.78 -9.73 12.70
CA ALA A 191 2.16 -10.19 12.55
C ALA A 191 2.83 -9.49 11.36
N GLY A 192 4.02 -8.93 11.60
CA GLY A 192 4.79 -8.15 10.62
C GLY A 192 4.34 -6.69 10.46
N LEU A 193 3.17 -6.28 10.99
CA LEU A 193 2.73 -4.88 10.93
C LEU A 193 3.74 -3.90 11.56
N PRO A 194 4.32 -4.16 12.76
CA PRO A 194 5.31 -3.26 13.33
C PRO A 194 6.57 -3.08 12.48
N ASP A 195 6.97 -4.11 11.73
CA ASP A 195 8.11 -4.02 10.80
C ASP A 195 7.80 -3.13 9.60
N ILE A 196 6.57 -3.21 9.07
CA ILE A 196 6.11 -2.38 7.96
C ILE A 196 6.00 -0.91 8.40
N VAL A 197 5.45 -0.64 9.59
CA VAL A 197 5.39 0.72 10.16
C VAL A 197 6.80 1.30 10.32
N ARG A 198 7.72 0.58 10.97
CA ARG A 198 9.12 1.01 11.12
C ARG A 198 9.81 1.25 9.79
N PHE A 199 9.51 0.44 8.78
CA PHE A 199 10.04 0.64 7.44
C PHE A 199 9.57 1.97 6.85
N ILE A 200 8.28 2.28 6.92
CA ILE A 200 7.70 3.55 6.42
C ILE A 200 8.32 4.73 7.17
N GLU A 201 8.38 4.68 8.50
CA GLU A 201 8.94 5.76 9.32
C GLU A 201 10.40 6.06 8.97
N ARG A 202 11.23 5.01 8.83
CA ARG A 202 12.65 5.15 8.51
C ARG A 202 12.88 5.63 7.08
N ARG A 203 12.18 5.06 6.10
CA ARG A 203 12.37 5.41 4.68
C ARG A 203 11.75 6.77 4.35
N GLY A 204 10.67 7.11 5.03
CA GLY A 204 9.97 8.39 4.92
C GLY A 204 10.59 9.53 5.72
N LEU A 205 11.61 9.26 6.55
CA LEU A 205 12.25 10.24 7.43
C LEU A 205 11.21 10.96 8.34
N LEU A 206 10.22 10.20 8.83
CA LEU A 206 9.12 10.72 9.64
C LEU A 206 9.46 10.79 11.14
N ALA A 207 10.47 10.04 11.56
CA ALA A 207 11.07 10.16 12.89
C ALA A 207 12.22 11.19 12.83
N ALA A 208 12.12 12.24 13.65
CA ALA A 208 13.22 13.14 13.94
C ALA A 208 14.23 12.50 14.90
#